data_AF-A0AA94HM43-F1
#
_entry.id   AF-A0AA94HM43-F1
#
_cell.length_a   1.000
_cell.length_b   1.000
_cell.length_c   1.000
_cell.angle_alpha   90.00
_cell.angle_beta   90.00
_cell.angle_gamma   90.00
#
_symmetry.space_group_name_H-M   'P 1'
#
loop_
_entity.id
_entity.type
_entity.pdbx_description
1 polymer ?
#
loop_
_entity_poly.entity_id
_entity_poly.type
_entity_poly.pdbx_seq_one_letter_code
_entity_poly.pdbx_strand_id
1 'polypeptide(L)'
;MSDPHVLGEGLAPTPFTADEIRAGCPDGHWLLVRTERAGVETFHRNGFEEGDEAGCTLTSVETDASGRPTWDVSRQRATWLDLQAHAAFPAERTTVAPERIRLAFGERECLRYEVTGDGGTTTFWFALDHPGMPVRRGSGDGVAEVVALAGA
;
A
#
# COMPACT_ATOMS: atom_id res chain seq x y z
N MET A 1 1.67 26.93 -7.21
CA MET A 1 1.34 25.58 -7.69
C MET A 1 0.84 24.81 -6.48
N SER A 2 -0.27 24.09 -6.59
CA SER A 2 -0.78 23.25 -5.50
C SER A 2 0.16 22.08 -5.27
N ASP A 3 0.32 21.63 -4.03
CA ASP A 3 1.06 20.41 -3.72
C ASP A 3 0.37 19.20 -4.40
N PRO A 4 1.05 18.45 -5.30
CA PRO A 4 0.43 17.32 -6.01
C PRO A 4 0.06 16.14 -5.11
N HIS A 5 0.52 16.13 -3.86
CA HIS A 5 0.11 15.14 -2.86
C HIS A 5 -1.27 15.45 -2.25
N VAL A 6 -1.78 16.68 -2.38
CA VAL A 6 -3.06 17.10 -1.80
C VAL A 6 -4.14 17.10 -2.90
N LEU A 7 -5.01 16.09 -2.87
CA LEU A 7 -6.05 15.90 -3.90
C LEU A 7 -7.30 16.76 -3.72
N GLY A 8 -7.45 17.44 -2.58
CA GLY A 8 -8.64 18.25 -2.30
C GLY A 8 -8.59 18.93 -0.95
N GLU A 9 -9.49 19.90 -0.76
CA GLU A 9 -9.66 20.59 0.51
C GLU A 9 -10.08 19.60 1.62
N GLY A 10 -9.48 19.73 2.80
CA GLY A 10 -9.77 18.86 3.94
C GLY A 10 -9.13 17.47 3.89
N LEU A 11 -8.31 17.17 2.88
CA LEU A 11 -7.56 15.91 2.78
C LEU A 11 -6.12 16.08 3.25
N ALA A 12 -5.60 15.06 3.94
CA ALA A 12 -4.17 14.97 4.24
C ALA A 12 -3.36 14.74 2.95
N PRO A 13 -2.09 15.15 2.90
CA PRO A 13 -1.21 14.78 1.79
C PRO A 13 -1.11 13.26 1.66
N THR A 14 -1.30 12.77 0.45
CA THR A 14 -1.02 11.38 0.06
C THR A 14 0.49 11.10 0.18
N PRO A 15 0.92 9.85 0.45
CA PRO A 15 2.33 9.53 0.61
C PRO A 15 3.11 9.62 -0.71
N PHE A 16 2.41 9.42 -1.84
CA PHE A 16 2.97 9.44 -3.18
C PHE A 16 1.95 10.05 -4.15
N THR A 17 2.44 10.77 -5.13
CA THR A 17 1.69 11.22 -6.31
C THR A 17 1.39 10.06 -7.27
N ALA A 18 0.42 10.26 -8.17
CA ALA A 18 0.15 9.32 -9.26
C ALA A 18 1.40 9.02 -10.11
N ASP A 19 2.25 10.02 -10.37
CA ASP A 19 3.49 9.84 -11.14
C ASP A 19 4.54 9.04 -10.36
N GLU A 20 4.67 9.24 -9.05
CA GLU A 20 5.56 8.45 -8.20
C GLU A 20 5.09 7.00 -8.10
N ILE A 21 3.77 6.76 -7.94
CA ILE A 21 3.21 5.40 -7.96
C ILE A 21 3.51 4.74 -9.31
N ARG A 22 3.27 5.43 -10.42
CA ARG A 22 3.57 4.92 -11.76
C ARG A 22 5.05 4.55 -11.92
N ALA A 23 5.95 5.39 -11.41
CA ALA A 23 7.39 5.14 -11.50
C ALA A 23 7.84 3.99 -10.57
N GLY A 24 7.24 3.85 -9.39
CA GLY A 24 7.59 2.85 -8.38
C GLY A 24 6.92 1.49 -8.57
N CYS A 25 5.88 1.40 -9.42
CA CYS A 25 5.13 0.18 -9.69
C CYS A 25 5.17 -0.20 -11.18
N PRO A 26 6.35 -0.54 -11.75
CA PRO A 26 6.44 -0.96 -13.14
C PRO A 26 5.77 -2.32 -13.37
N ASP A 27 5.56 -2.68 -14.65
CA ASP A 27 4.96 -3.95 -15.02
C ASP A 27 5.71 -5.16 -14.46
N GLY A 28 4.98 -6.05 -13.81
CA GLY A 28 5.52 -7.21 -13.12
C GLY A 28 5.97 -6.92 -11.68
N HIS A 29 5.86 -5.67 -11.20
CA HIS A 29 6.05 -5.35 -9.79
C HIS A 29 5.02 -6.12 -8.94
N TRP A 30 5.48 -6.72 -7.86
CA TRP A 30 4.59 -7.39 -6.91
C TRP A 30 5.13 -7.36 -5.48
N LEU A 31 4.20 -7.55 -4.55
CA LEU A 31 4.44 -7.62 -3.12
C LEU A 31 3.65 -8.79 -2.50
N LEU A 32 4.35 -9.59 -1.70
CA LEU A 32 3.78 -10.66 -0.89
C LEU A 32 3.53 -10.11 0.50
N VAL A 33 2.28 -10.16 0.93
CA VAL A 33 1.81 -9.61 2.19
C VAL A 33 1.36 -10.75 3.08
N ARG A 34 1.95 -10.81 4.27
CA ARG A 34 1.50 -11.66 5.36
C ARG A 34 0.50 -10.87 6.20
N THR A 35 -0.65 -11.46 6.49
CA THR A 35 -1.63 -10.91 7.42
C THR A 35 -1.79 -11.83 8.61
N GLU A 36 -1.60 -11.31 9.81
CA GLU A 36 -1.89 -11.99 11.07
C GLU A 36 -3.10 -11.33 11.71
N ARG A 37 -4.13 -12.11 12.05
CA ARG A 37 -5.32 -11.63 12.75
C ARG A 37 -5.92 -12.74 13.59
N ALA A 38 -6.24 -12.46 14.85
CA ALA A 38 -6.79 -13.45 15.79
C ALA A 38 -5.99 -14.77 15.84
N GLY A 39 -4.66 -14.69 15.68
CA GLY A 39 -3.75 -15.85 15.65
C GLY A 39 -3.78 -16.68 14.36
N VAL A 40 -4.49 -16.23 13.33
CA VAL A 40 -4.50 -16.85 12.00
C VAL A 40 -3.61 -16.05 11.06
N GLU A 41 -2.71 -16.75 10.37
CA GLU A 41 -1.81 -16.18 9.38
C GLU A 41 -2.32 -16.53 7.96
N THR A 42 -2.42 -15.52 7.09
CA THR A 42 -2.75 -15.68 5.67
C THR A 42 -1.77 -14.90 4.81
N PHE A 43 -1.64 -15.31 3.54
CA PHE A 43 -0.76 -14.67 2.59
C PHE A 43 -1.52 -14.29 1.34
N HIS A 44 -1.21 -13.10 0.81
CA HIS A 44 -1.71 -12.66 -0.48
C HIS A 44 -0.61 -11.95 -1.24
N ARG A 45 -0.61 -12.12 -2.56
CA ARG A 45 0.28 -11.39 -3.46
C ARG A 45 -0.53 -10.36 -4.23
N ASN A 46 -0.10 -9.10 -4.18
CA ASN A 46 -0.61 -8.05 -5.04
C ASN A 46 0.42 -7.74 -6.13
N GLY A 47 -0.04 -7.47 -7.35
CA GLY A 47 0.81 -7.17 -8.50
C GLY A 47 0.28 -6.04 -9.36
N PHE A 48 1.18 -5.49 -10.17
CA PHE A 48 0.93 -4.44 -11.14
C PHE A 48 1.29 -4.96 -12.53
N GLU A 49 0.35 -4.92 -13.45
CA GLU A 49 0.48 -5.46 -14.81
C GLU A 49 -0.13 -4.50 -15.82
N GLU A 50 0.29 -4.59 -17.09
CA GLU A 50 -0.34 -3.87 -18.22
C GLU A 50 -0.41 -2.34 -17.99
N GLY A 51 0.63 -1.78 -17.38
CA GLY A 51 0.80 -0.37 -17.05
C GLY A 51 0.99 0.50 -18.29
N ASP A 52 0.24 1.59 -18.34
CA ASP A 52 0.33 2.59 -19.40
C ASP A 52 0.30 4.02 -18.81
N GLU A 53 0.06 5.03 -19.64
CA GLU A 53 -0.02 6.41 -19.18
C GLU A 53 -1.21 6.70 -18.26
N ALA A 54 -2.32 5.97 -18.42
CA ALA A 54 -3.56 6.20 -17.69
C ALA A 54 -3.64 5.38 -16.39
N GLY A 55 -3.08 4.18 -16.37
CA GLY A 55 -3.16 3.30 -15.20
C GLY A 55 -2.52 1.94 -15.38
N CYS A 56 -2.90 1.00 -14.53
CA CYS A 56 -2.45 -0.39 -14.58
C CYS A 56 -3.60 -1.37 -14.25
N THR A 57 -3.37 -2.64 -14.52
CA THR A 57 -4.17 -3.75 -14.01
C THR A 57 -3.55 -4.22 -12.69
N LEU A 58 -4.28 -4.03 -11.58
CA LEU A 58 -3.94 -4.63 -10.30
C LEU A 58 -4.32 -6.10 -10.30
N THR A 59 -3.42 -6.95 -9.84
CA THR A 59 -3.69 -8.36 -9.57
C THR A 59 -3.65 -8.64 -8.08
N SER A 60 -4.50 -9.55 -7.60
CA SER A 60 -4.50 -10.01 -6.21
C SER A 60 -4.85 -11.48 -6.15
N VAL A 61 -4.10 -12.25 -5.38
CA VAL A 61 -4.31 -13.70 -5.25
C VAL A 61 -3.90 -14.18 -3.87
N GLU A 62 -4.68 -15.09 -3.28
CA GLU A 62 -4.29 -15.81 -2.07
C GLU A 62 -3.14 -16.76 -2.37
N THR A 63 -2.19 -16.86 -1.45
CA THR A 63 -1.00 -17.71 -1.62
C THR A 63 -0.71 -18.52 -0.37
N ASP A 64 0.17 -19.51 -0.52
CA ASP A 64 0.90 -20.05 0.62
C ASP A 64 2.01 -19.08 1.08
N ALA A 65 2.74 -19.46 2.14
CA ALA A 65 3.85 -18.68 2.68
C ALA A 65 5.03 -18.51 1.71
N SER A 66 5.11 -19.33 0.65
CA SER A 66 6.13 -19.22 -0.40
C SER A 66 5.72 -18.27 -1.53
N GLY A 67 4.50 -17.73 -1.49
CA GLY A 67 3.94 -16.87 -2.54
C GLY A 67 3.36 -17.65 -3.72
N ARG A 68 3.14 -18.97 -3.60
CA ARG A 68 2.49 -19.76 -4.64
C ARG A 68 0.97 -19.58 -4.56
N PRO A 69 0.30 -19.25 -5.67
CA PRO A 69 -1.16 -19.11 -5.70
C PRO A 69 -1.88 -20.36 -5.18
N THR A 70 -2.82 -20.17 -4.28
CA THR A 70 -3.74 -21.20 -3.77
C THR A 70 -5.17 -21.02 -4.26
N TRP A 71 -5.44 -19.89 -4.93
CA TRP A 71 -6.75 -19.53 -5.45
C TRP A 71 -6.65 -18.84 -6.82
N ASP A 72 -7.80 -18.53 -7.42
CA ASP A 72 -7.90 -17.77 -8.66
C ASP A 72 -7.44 -16.32 -8.47
N VAL A 73 -6.72 -15.82 -9.48
CA VAL A 73 -6.21 -14.45 -9.51
C VAL A 73 -7.35 -13.48 -9.83
N SER A 74 -7.57 -12.52 -8.94
CA SER A 74 -8.41 -11.35 -9.23
C SER A 74 -7.62 -10.32 -10.03
N ARG A 75 -8.27 -9.68 -11.02
CA ARG A 75 -7.68 -8.63 -11.85
C ARG A 75 -8.63 -7.44 -11.92
N GLN A 76 -8.14 -6.22 -11.68
CA GLN A 76 -8.93 -4.99 -11.73
C GLN A 76 -8.12 -3.84 -12.34
N ARG A 77 -8.69 -3.15 -13.33
CA ARG A 77 -8.08 -1.93 -13.89
C ARG A 77 -8.28 -0.76 -12.92
N ALA A 78 -7.23 0.03 -12.70
CA ALA A 78 -7.28 1.26 -11.91
C ALA A 78 -6.43 2.35 -12.59
N THR A 79 -6.85 3.61 -12.51
CA THR A 79 -5.99 4.73 -12.93
C THR A 79 -4.94 5.02 -11.88
N TRP A 80 -3.83 5.65 -12.27
CA TRP A 80 -2.80 6.08 -11.31
C TRP A 80 -3.36 7.06 -10.26
N LEU A 81 -4.33 7.89 -10.66
CA LEU A 81 -5.01 8.81 -9.76
C LEU A 81 -5.95 8.07 -8.78
N ASP A 82 -6.64 7.01 -9.21
CA ASP A 82 -7.44 6.17 -8.30
C ASP A 82 -6.53 5.53 -7.23
N LEU A 83 -5.34 5.09 -7.62
CA LEU A 83 -4.36 4.52 -6.68
C LEU A 83 -3.87 5.56 -5.66
N GLN A 84 -3.56 6.78 -6.11
CA GLN A 84 -3.21 7.89 -5.22
C GLN A 84 -4.37 8.22 -4.27
N ALA A 85 -5.60 8.27 -4.78
CA ALA A 85 -6.79 8.63 -4.02
C ALA A 85 -7.11 7.66 -2.88
N HIS A 86 -6.70 6.39 -2.97
CA HIS A 86 -6.86 5.43 -1.87
C HIS A 86 -6.17 5.84 -0.56
N ALA A 87 -5.13 6.70 -0.63
CA ALA A 87 -4.42 7.20 0.54
C ALA A 87 -4.80 8.65 0.90
N ALA A 88 -5.82 9.22 0.25
CA ALA A 88 -6.28 10.58 0.51
C ALA A 88 -7.28 10.61 1.69
N PHE A 89 -6.74 10.53 2.90
CA PHE A 89 -7.54 10.47 4.13
C PHE A 89 -7.99 11.87 4.60
N PRO A 90 -9.10 11.98 5.36
CA PRO A 90 -9.52 13.24 5.98
C PRO A 90 -8.43 13.79 6.91
N ALA A 91 -8.01 15.04 6.69
CA ALA A 91 -6.93 15.69 7.44
C ALA A 91 -7.25 15.77 8.94
N GLU A 92 -8.50 16.07 9.29
CA GLU A 92 -8.95 16.19 10.68
C GLU A 92 -8.86 14.87 11.48
N ARG A 93 -8.75 13.72 10.79
CA ARG A 93 -8.68 12.40 11.41
C ARG A 93 -7.35 11.68 11.17
N THR A 94 -6.38 12.36 10.56
CA THR A 94 -5.14 11.76 10.11
C THR A 94 -3.94 12.46 10.72
N THR A 95 -3.09 11.69 11.40
CA THR A 95 -1.76 12.15 11.82
C THR A 95 -0.71 11.49 10.92
N VAL A 96 0.21 12.29 10.38
CA VAL A 96 1.31 11.82 9.54
C VAL A 96 2.63 12.12 10.25
N ALA A 97 3.51 11.13 10.37
CA ALA A 97 4.83 11.31 10.96
C ALA A 97 5.87 10.42 10.26
N PRO A 98 7.13 10.86 10.11
CA PRO A 98 8.20 9.99 9.67
C PRO A 98 8.48 8.92 10.74
N GLU A 99 8.77 7.70 10.30
CA GLU A 99 9.16 6.60 11.18
C GLU A 99 10.06 5.61 10.44
N ARG A 100 11.12 5.16 11.10
CA ARG A 100 11.97 4.08 10.61
C ARG A 100 11.53 2.74 11.20
N ILE A 101 11.18 1.78 10.35
CA ILE A 101 10.74 0.44 10.77
C ILE A 101 11.63 -0.66 10.19
N ARG A 102 11.70 -1.79 10.90
CA ARG A 102 12.36 -3.01 10.42
C ARG A 102 11.32 -3.95 9.78
N LEU A 103 11.61 -4.39 8.55
CA LEU A 103 10.80 -5.31 7.75
C LEU A 103 11.65 -6.52 7.36
N ALA A 104 11.01 -7.55 6.80
CA ALA A 104 11.70 -8.78 6.35
C ALA A 104 12.76 -8.51 5.27
N PHE A 105 12.58 -7.44 4.49
CA PHE A 105 13.47 -7.03 3.39
C PHE A 105 14.35 -5.81 3.75
N GLY A 106 14.51 -5.52 5.05
CA GLY A 106 15.45 -4.53 5.60
C GLY A 106 14.80 -3.42 6.42
N GLU A 107 15.61 -2.46 6.86
CA GLU A 107 15.12 -1.23 7.49
C GLU A 107 14.66 -0.23 6.43
N ARG A 108 13.57 0.49 6.72
CA ARG A 108 12.96 1.44 5.79
C ARG A 108 12.55 2.73 6.51
N GLU A 109 12.80 3.85 5.84
CA GLU A 109 12.23 5.15 6.19
C GLU A 109 10.81 5.20 5.63
N CYS A 110 9.84 5.44 6.50
CA CYS A 110 8.43 5.45 6.15
C CYS A 110 7.75 6.75 6.57
N LEU A 111 6.63 7.03 5.91
CA LEU A 111 5.58 7.86 6.49
C LEU A 111 4.58 6.94 7.21
N ARG A 112 4.42 7.14 8.51
CA ARG A 112 3.34 6.54 9.30
C ARG A 112 2.11 7.44 9.26
N TYR A 113 1.00 6.88 8.83
CA TYR A 113 -0.32 7.49 8.84
C TYR A 113 -1.15 6.83 9.93
N GLU A 114 -1.64 7.60 10.90
CA GLU A 114 -2.65 7.15 11.86
C GLU A 114 -3.99 7.76 11.49
N VAL A 115 -4.91 6.94 11.01
CA VAL A 115 -6.23 7.36 10.53
C VAL A 115 -7.29 6.86 11.49
N THR A 116 -8.00 7.79 12.14
CA THR A 116 -9.08 7.47 13.08
C THR A 116 -10.41 7.41 12.37
N GLY A 117 -11.09 6.25 12.43
CA GLY A 117 -12.44 6.06 11.92
C GLY A 117 -13.41 5.61 13.02
N ASP A 118 -14.65 5.38 12.65
CA ASP A 118 -15.72 5.00 13.59
C ASP A 118 -15.46 3.62 14.25
N GLY A 119 -14.66 2.77 13.60
CA GLY A 119 -14.24 1.45 14.08
C GLY A 119 -12.89 1.42 14.81
N GLY A 120 -12.28 2.59 15.08
CA GLY A 120 -10.97 2.71 15.71
C GLY A 120 -9.90 3.26 14.77
N THR A 121 -8.64 3.18 15.20
CA THR A 121 -7.50 3.71 14.46
C THR A 121 -6.88 2.63 13.58
N THR A 122 -6.66 2.96 12.31
CA THR A 122 -5.84 2.17 11.39
C THR A 122 -4.54 2.90 11.11
N THR A 123 -3.44 2.19 11.24
CA THR A 123 -2.11 2.73 10.98
C THR A 123 -1.55 2.14 9.70
N PHE A 124 -1.00 2.99 8.83
CA PHE A 124 -0.35 2.60 7.58
C PHE A 124 1.09 3.10 7.59
N TRP A 125 2.01 2.28 7.10
CA TRP A 125 3.40 2.67 6.87
C TRP A 125 3.70 2.58 5.39
N PHE A 126 4.05 3.71 4.78
CA PHE A 126 4.45 3.81 3.38
C PHE A 126 5.96 4.03 3.32
N ALA A 127 6.70 3.08 2.75
CA ALA A 127 8.15 3.18 2.63
C ALA A 127 8.52 4.14 1.49
N LEU A 128 9.32 5.16 1.80
CA LEU A 128 9.61 6.26 0.86
C LEU A 128 10.34 5.81 -0.42
N ASP A 129 11.06 4.68 -0.34
CA ASP A 129 11.78 4.06 -1.45
C ASP A 129 10.95 3.00 -2.21
N HIS A 130 9.70 2.76 -1.79
CA HIS A 130 8.77 1.85 -2.46
C HIS A 130 7.40 2.53 -2.66
N PRO A 131 7.29 3.49 -3.62
CA PRO A 131 6.02 4.13 -3.95
C PRO A 131 4.94 3.13 -4.35
N GLY A 132 3.74 3.28 -3.79
CA GLY A 132 2.61 2.39 -4.03
C GLY A 132 1.89 1.98 -2.75
N MET A 133 1.70 0.68 -2.56
CA MET A 133 0.97 0.12 -1.42
C MET A 133 1.76 0.29 -0.10
N PRO A 134 1.07 0.41 1.06
CA PRO A 134 1.75 0.45 2.34
C PRO A 134 2.50 -0.86 2.60
N VAL A 135 3.72 -0.76 3.12
CA VAL A 135 4.56 -1.91 3.48
C VAL A 135 4.13 -2.56 4.79
N ARG A 136 3.37 -1.85 5.61
CA ARG A 136 2.69 -2.37 6.80
C ARG A 136 1.36 -1.65 7.02
N ARG A 137 0.36 -2.36 7.51
CA ARG A 137 -0.92 -1.84 7.98
C ARG A 137 -1.32 -2.53 9.27
N GLY A 138 -1.73 -1.77 10.28
CA GLY A 138 -2.24 -2.28 11.55
C GLY A 138 -3.63 -1.74 11.85
N SER A 139 -4.52 -2.59 12.36
CA SER A 139 -5.86 -2.19 12.82
C SER A 139 -6.37 -3.18 13.86
N GLY A 140 -6.70 -2.72 15.07
CA GLY A 140 -7.14 -3.61 16.15
C GLY A 140 -6.08 -4.68 16.46
N ASP A 141 -6.49 -5.95 16.34
CA ASP A 141 -5.63 -7.14 16.52
C ASP A 141 -5.01 -7.66 15.20
N GLY A 142 -5.24 -6.96 14.09
CA GLY A 142 -4.77 -7.36 12.76
C GLY A 142 -3.54 -6.56 12.31
N VAL A 143 -2.53 -7.27 11.80
CA VAL A 143 -1.35 -6.67 11.16
C VAL A 143 -1.16 -7.31 9.79
N ALA A 144 -1.06 -6.49 8.74
CA ALA A 144 -0.63 -6.88 7.42
C ALA A 144 0.74 -6.27 7.14
N GLU A 145 1.68 -7.05 6.63
CA GLU A 145 3.06 -6.64 6.39
C GLU A 145 3.60 -7.27 5.11
N VAL A 146 4.29 -6.47 4.30
CA VAL A 146 5.04 -6.95 3.15
C VAL A 146 6.25 -7.75 3.65
N VAL A 147 6.30 -9.02 3.26
CA VAL A 147 7.38 -9.95 3.64
C VAL A 147 8.34 -10.24 2.49
N ALA A 148 7.91 -10.00 1.25
CA ALA A 148 8.76 -10.04 0.07
C ALA A 148 8.18 -9.13 -1.02
N LEU A 149 9.04 -8.64 -1.91
CA LEU A 149 8.67 -7.85 -3.08
C LEU A 149 9.67 -8.09 -4.20
N ALA A 150 9.27 -7.89 -5.45
CA ALA A 150 10.16 -7.92 -6.60
C ALA A 150 9.65 -7.05 -7.75
N GLY A 151 10.52 -6.80 -8.72
CA GLY A 151 10.21 -5.97 -9.89
C GLY A 151 10.05 -4.49 -9.54
N ALA A 152 10.76 -4.00 -8.52
CA ALA A 152 10.91 -2.58 -8.20
C ALA A 152 12.26 -2.06 -8.72
#